data_AF-A0A963L994-F1
#
_entry.id   AF-A0A963L994-F1
#
_cell.length_a   1.000
_cell.length_b   1.000
_cell.length_c   1.000
_cell.angle_alpha   90.00
_cell.angle_beta   90.00
_cell.angle_gamma   90.00
#
_symmetry.space_group_name_H-M   'P 1'
#
loop_
_entity.id
_entity.type
_entity.pdbx_description
1 polymer ?
#
loop_
_entity_poly.entity_id
_entity_poly.type
_entity_poly.pdbx_seq_one_letter_code
_entity_poly.pdbx_strand_id
1 'polypeptide(L)'
;MAEFKIPINRFDTNLLPPEARQVGTEAFKAAVVMHFAAEYAAQGQTAMVTVDDEEIKVMAFPATASALDFVMPMLRSGRLAEAVPYLESLTKSAPADAAVLYNLGIAYSELGQYDEAIIRLKRAVQLDPGHAHAWVGIGNAYHRMRKPEQALEAFEKAVQADPNDGYTRRNLGGILIGFKRIDEAVQHLRRALDLMPDDPQAIFGLATALEQLGTREADEEADQLYRRFIQEHPNSPMVEQAEKARTAFAHRQVKSNSVGGFRPDVMMYIAGALDTFKKQGAQKRQAIALEIAILGRSGLDINDPDEKYSLKALPGKFSGLHLLAIMYTAFRQIDPTMDTGVDFAAEYKAAMEMQAK
;
A
#
# COMPACT_ATOMS: atom_id res chain seq x y z
N MET A 1 -18.30 33.83 19.53
CA MET A 1 -16.89 33.50 19.83
C MET A 1 -16.13 34.80 19.85
N ALA A 2 -15.37 35.07 20.91
CA ALA A 2 -14.42 36.17 20.95
C ALA A 2 -13.02 35.56 20.98
N GLU A 3 -12.13 36.03 20.12
CA GLU A 3 -10.73 35.61 20.07
C GLU A 3 -9.84 36.84 19.99
N PHE A 4 -8.84 36.91 20.86
CA PHE A 4 -7.88 38.00 20.88
C PHE A 4 -6.55 37.57 21.46
N LYS A 5 -5.54 38.41 21.23
CA LYS A 5 -4.16 38.20 21.64
C LYS A 5 -3.68 39.38 22.46
N ILE A 6 -2.97 39.10 23.55
CA ILE A 6 -2.34 40.10 24.40
C ILE A 6 -0.82 39.84 24.36
N PRO A 7 0.00 40.78 23.86
CA PRO A 7 1.45 40.68 24.01
C PRO A 7 1.81 40.52 25.48
N ILE A 8 2.66 39.56 25.82
CA ILE A 8 2.93 39.19 27.22
C ILE A 8 3.44 40.37 28.06
N ASN A 9 4.19 41.28 27.42
CA ASN A 9 4.72 42.51 28.03
C ASN A 9 3.66 43.59 28.29
N ARG A 10 2.44 43.43 27.76
CA ARG A 10 1.28 44.31 27.97
C ARG A 10 0.26 43.74 28.95
N PHE A 11 0.45 42.51 29.42
CA PHE A 11 -0.44 41.92 30.41
C PHE A 11 -0.21 42.54 31.79
N ASP A 12 -1.26 43.01 32.45
CA ASP A 12 -1.17 43.56 33.80
C ASP A 12 -1.03 42.44 34.84
N THR A 13 0.19 42.23 35.32
CA THR A 13 0.50 41.18 36.30
C THR A 13 -0.12 41.43 37.67
N ASN A 14 -0.64 42.63 37.97
CA ASN A 14 -1.35 42.90 39.22
C ASN A 14 -2.70 42.17 39.31
N LEU A 15 -3.23 41.71 38.17
CA LEU A 15 -4.42 40.85 38.10
C LEU A 15 -4.17 39.45 38.67
N LEU A 16 -2.91 39.08 38.93
CA LEU A 16 -2.49 37.79 39.44
C LEU A 16 -2.05 37.84 40.92
N PRO A 17 -2.12 36.70 41.64
CA PRO A 17 -1.52 36.55 42.96
C PRO A 17 -0.02 36.93 42.96
N PRO A 18 0.51 37.57 44.03
CA PRO A 18 1.90 38.03 44.09
C PRO A 18 2.95 36.98 43.69
N GLU A 19 2.76 35.74 44.13
CA GLU A 19 3.62 34.58 43.86
C GLU A 19 3.66 34.15 42.38
N ALA A 20 2.68 34.56 41.58
CA ALA A 20 2.55 34.21 40.17
C ALA A 20 2.87 35.39 39.23
N ARG A 21 3.37 36.53 39.73
CA ARG A 21 3.63 37.73 38.90
C ARG A 21 4.91 37.66 38.07
N GLN A 22 5.77 36.68 38.33
CA GLN A 22 7.01 36.50 37.58
C GLN A 22 6.70 35.91 36.20
N VAL A 23 6.70 36.77 35.18
CA VAL A 23 6.45 36.40 33.77
C VAL A 23 7.37 35.28 33.32
N GLY A 24 6.82 34.35 32.55
CA GLY A 24 7.55 33.18 32.00
C GLY A 24 7.60 31.97 32.93
N THR A 25 7.23 32.11 34.21
CA THR A 25 7.14 30.95 35.13
C THR A 25 5.88 30.13 34.88
N GLU A 26 5.92 28.84 35.22
CA GLU A 26 4.71 27.99 35.17
C GLU A 26 3.60 28.50 36.10
N ALA A 27 3.98 29.09 37.24
CA ALA A 27 3.04 29.74 38.15
C ALA A 27 2.31 30.92 37.48
N PHE A 28 3.05 31.76 36.74
CA PHE A 28 2.47 32.83 35.94
C PHE A 28 1.51 32.29 34.87
N LYS A 29 1.95 31.31 34.06
CA LYS A 29 1.12 30.72 33.00
C LYS A 29 -0.18 30.14 33.57
N ALA A 30 -0.10 29.39 34.67
CA ALA A 30 -1.28 28.83 35.33
C ALA A 30 -2.22 29.92 35.86
N ALA A 31 -1.68 30.97 36.50
CA ALA A 31 -2.48 32.05 37.05
C ALA A 31 -3.18 32.88 35.96
N VAL A 32 -2.54 33.12 34.81
CA VAL A 32 -3.16 33.77 33.64
C VAL A 32 -4.34 32.96 33.12
N VAL A 33 -4.16 31.65 32.95
CA VAL A 33 -5.24 30.74 32.52
C VAL A 33 -6.41 30.79 33.50
N MET A 34 -6.14 30.72 34.81
CA MET A 34 -7.17 30.77 35.85
C MET A 34 -7.90 32.12 35.90
N HIS A 35 -7.18 33.23 35.71
CA HIS A 35 -7.75 34.57 35.70
C HIS A 35 -8.83 34.72 34.62
N PHE A 36 -8.48 34.43 33.37
CA PHE A 36 -9.43 34.50 32.26
C PHE A 36 -10.53 33.44 32.37
N ALA A 37 -10.22 32.23 32.82
CA ALA A 37 -11.24 31.21 33.07
C ALA A 37 -12.31 31.72 34.06
N ALA A 38 -11.91 32.38 35.15
CA ALA A 38 -12.83 32.96 36.13
C ALA A 38 -13.62 34.15 35.57
N GLU A 39 -12.96 35.05 34.85
CA GLU A 39 -13.60 36.23 34.24
C GLU A 39 -14.72 35.84 33.27
N TYR A 40 -14.46 34.86 32.40
CA TYR A 40 -15.44 34.40 31.41
C TYR A 40 -16.51 33.50 32.02
N ALA A 41 -16.17 32.68 33.02
CA ALA A 41 -17.14 31.87 33.75
C ALA A 41 -18.21 32.75 34.42
N ALA A 42 -17.85 33.91 34.96
CA ALA A 42 -18.79 34.87 35.54
C ALA A 42 -19.80 35.42 34.51
N GLN A 43 -19.51 35.29 33.21
CA GLN A 43 -20.36 35.73 32.10
C GLN A 43 -21.09 34.54 31.42
N GLY A 44 -21.05 33.34 32.03
CA GLY A 44 -21.64 32.14 31.45
C GLY A 44 -20.89 31.59 30.24
N GLN A 45 -19.61 31.93 30.11
CA GLN A 45 -18.73 31.51 29.02
C GLN A 45 -17.60 30.63 29.53
N THR A 46 -16.96 29.91 28.61
CA THR A 46 -15.71 29.20 28.84
C THR A 46 -14.62 29.90 28.04
N ALA A 47 -13.44 30.04 28.64
CA ALA A 47 -12.26 30.58 27.99
C ALA A 47 -11.18 29.50 27.87
N MET A 48 -10.71 29.27 26.65
CA MET A 48 -9.47 28.56 26.37
C MET A 48 -8.34 29.57 26.28
N VAL A 49 -7.30 29.35 27.08
CA VAL A 49 -6.18 30.27 27.21
C VAL A 49 -4.89 29.52 26.95
N THR A 50 -4.07 30.06 26.07
CA THR A 50 -2.71 29.58 25.81
C THR A 50 -1.73 30.71 26.08
N VAL A 51 -0.63 30.40 26.78
CA VAL A 51 0.41 31.37 27.13
C VAL A 51 1.73 30.85 26.59
N ASP A 52 2.26 31.52 25.58
CA ASP A 52 3.62 31.31 25.08
C ASP A 52 4.54 32.43 25.58
N ASP A 53 5.79 32.49 25.08
CA ASP A 53 6.79 33.46 25.55
C ASP A 53 6.57 34.88 24.99
N GLU A 54 5.70 35.05 23.98
CA GLU A 54 5.46 36.32 23.30
C GLU A 54 4.05 36.87 23.57
N GLU A 55 3.04 36.00 23.62
CA GLU A 55 1.64 36.38 23.70
C GLU A 55 0.76 35.42 24.53
N ILE A 56 -0.33 35.99 25.07
CA ILE A 56 -1.46 35.28 25.65
C ILE A 56 -2.57 35.29 24.61
N LYS A 57 -3.06 34.10 24.23
CA LYS A 57 -4.22 33.96 23.35
C LYS A 57 -5.40 33.52 24.18
N VAL A 58 -6.53 34.20 24.00
CA VAL A 58 -7.78 33.90 24.70
C VAL A 58 -8.87 33.67 23.66
N MET A 59 -9.53 32.53 23.77
CA MET A 59 -10.69 32.18 22.97
C MET A 59 -11.86 31.90 23.90
N ALA A 60 -12.93 32.69 23.78
CA ALA A 60 -14.12 32.58 24.61
C ALA A 60 -15.36 32.17 23.81
N PHE A 61 -16.13 31.25 24.38
CA PHE A 61 -17.34 30.67 23.79
C PHE A 61 -18.38 30.31 24.86
N PRO A 62 -19.65 30.08 24.48
CA PRO A 62 -20.69 29.71 25.43
C PRO A 62 -20.32 28.44 26.22
N ALA A 63 -20.56 28.43 27.53
CA ALA A 63 -20.21 27.28 28.38
C ALA A 63 -20.94 25.97 28.02
N THR A 64 -22.02 26.05 27.24
CA THR A 64 -22.77 24.88 26.74
C THR A 64 -22.15 24.25 25.50
N ALA A 65 -21.20 24.92 24.85
CA ALA A 65 -20.56 24.42 23.63
C ALA A 65 -19.36 23.53 23.97
N SER A 66 -19.06 22.56 23.10
CA SER A 66 -17.84 21.77 23.24
C SER A 66 -16.64 22.64 22.86
N ALA A 67 -15.65 22.71 23.75
CA ALA A 67 -14.43 23.44 23.50
C ALA A 67 -13.66 22.88 22.27
N LEU A 68 -13.77 21.57 22.04
CA LEU A 68 -13.17 20.91 20.89
C LEU A 68 -13.72 21.44 19.56
N ASP A 69 -15.01 21.81 19.50
CA ASP A 69 -15.64 22.31 18.26
C ASP A 69 -14.97 23.58 17.73
N PHE A 70 -14.34 24.37 18.60
CA PHE A 70 -13.62 25.59 18.23
C PHE A 70 -12.18 25.31 17.76
N VAL A 71 -11.62 24.14 18.10
CA VAL A 71 -10.30 23.71 17.64
C VAL A 71 -10.37 22.90 16.34
N MET A 72 -11.47 22.18 16.11
CA MET A 72 -11.67 21.34 14.91
C MET A 72 -11.42 22.08 13.58
N PRO A 73 -11.84 23.36 13.38
CA PRO A 73 -11.54 24.07 12.15
C PRO A 73 -10.04 24.26 11.90
N MET A 74 -9.24 24.46 12.95
CA MET A 74 -7.78 24.57 12.83
C MET A 74 -7.19 23.25 12.34
N LEU A 75 -7.59 22.13 12.97
CA LEU A 75 -7.17 20.79 12.58
C LEU A 75 -7.53 20.46 11.13
N ARG A 76 -8.78 20.71 10.72
CA ARG A 76 -9.24 20.49 9.34
C ARG A 76 -8.50 21.35 8.32
N SER A 77 -8.04 22.54 8.72
CA SER A 77 -7.24 23.43 7.87
C SER A 77 -5.74 23.15 7.89
N GLY A 78 -5.28 22.13 8.63
CA GLY A 78 -3.87 21.79 8.78
C GLY A 78 -3.06 22.78 9.63
N ARG A 79 -3.70 23.71 10.34
CA ARG A 79 -3.06 24.65 11.27
C ARG A 79 -2.72 23.97 12.60
N LEU A 80 -1.95 22.88 12.52
CA LEU A 80 -1.68 21.98 13.64
C LEU A 80 -0.89 22.67 14.76
N ALA A 81 0.13 23.45 14.42
CA ALA A 81 0.94 24.18 15.40
C ALA A 81 0.12 25.19 16.22
N GLU A 82 -0.97 25.70 15.66
CA GLU A 82 -1.91 26.58 16.36
C GLU A 82 -2.92 25.78 17.20
N ALA A 83 -3.37 24.62 16.71
CA ALA A 83 -4.34 23.77 17.40
C ALA A 83 -3.76 23.04 18.62
N VAL A 84 -2.49 22.62 18.58
CA VAL A 84 -1.86 21.80 19.62
C VAL A 84 -1.91 22.46 21.01
N PRO A 85 -1.50 23.74 21.20
CA PRO A 85 -1.57 24.38 22.52
C PRO A 85 -2.99 24.41 23.10
N TYR A 86 -4.00 24.58 22.25
CA TYR A 86 -5.40 24.54 22.65
C TYR A 86 -5.81 23.13 23.10
N LEU A 87 -5.45 22.09 22.36
CA LEU A 87 -5.71 20.70 22.74
C LEU A 87 -4.97 20.29 24.02
N GLU A 88 -3.71 20.71 24.20
CA GLU A 88 -2.97 20.50 25.45
C GLU A 88 -3.69 21.15 26.65
N SER A 89 -4.17 22.38 26.49
CA SER A 89 -4.97 23.07 27.50
C SER A 89 -6.27 22.31 27.84
N LEU A 90 -6.93 21.74 26.83
CA LEU A 90 -8.11 20.88 27.03
C LEU A 90 -7.76 19.60 27.81
N THR A 91 -6.63 18.95 27.51
CA THR A 91 -6.22 17.77 28.29
C THR A 91 -5.86 18.08 29.75
N LYS A 92 -5.49 19.32 30.08
CA LYS A 92 -5.24 19.73 31.48
C LYS A 92 -6.55 19.94 32.24
N SER A 93 -7.58 20.50 31.60
CA SER A 93 -8.89 20.79 32.21
C SER A 93 -9.81 19.56 32.22
N ALA A 94 -9.76 18.73 31.19
CA ALA A 94 -10.52 17.49 31.05
C ALA A 94 -9.57 16.33 30.66
N PRO A 95 -8.79 15.78 31.61
CA PRO A 95 -7.76 14.76 31.32
C PRO A 95 -8.29 13.39 30.89
N ALA A 96 -9.60 13.19 30.94
CA ALA A 96 -10.28 11.94 30.61
C ALA A 96 -11.20 12.06 29.38
N ASP A 97 -10.91 12.99 28.46
CA ASP A 97 -11.62 13.10 27.18
C ASP A 97 -10.86 12.37 26.07
N ALA A 98 -11.39 11.22 25.64
CA ALA A 98 -10.79 10.38 24.60
C ALA A 98 -10.72 11.10 23.24
N ALA A 99 -11.70 11.93 22.90
CA ALA A 99 -11.74 12.63 21.61
C ALA A 99 -10.67 13.73 21.55
N VAL A 100 -10.48 14.48 22.63
CA VAL A 100 -9.40 15.49 22.72
C VAL A 100 -8.04 14.81 22.65
N LEU A 101 -7.84 13.72 23.40
CA LEU A 101 -6.59 12.95 23.40
C LEU A 101 -6.28 12.35 22.02
N TYR A 102 -7.30 11.84 21.33
CA TYR A 102 -7.18 11.36 19.96
C TYR A 102 -6.73 12.48 19.02
N ASN A 103 -7.44 13.61 18.99
CA ASN A 103 -7.09 14.73 18.12
C ASN A 103 -5.70 15.31 18.41
N LEU A 104 -5.31 15.40 19.68
CA LEU A 104 -3.96 15.82 20.07
C LEU A 104 -2.91 14.83 19.58
N GLY A 105 -3.18 13.54 19.73
CA GLY A 105 -2.30 12.47 19.25
C GLY A 105 -2.12 12.49 17.73
N ILE A 106 -3.20 12.71 16.97
CA ILE A 106 -3.13 12.86 15.50
C ILE A 106 -2.33 14.11 15.13
N ALA A 107 -2.58 15.25 15.77
CA ALA A 107 -1.84 16.48 15.51
C ALA A 107 -0.33 16.32 15.74
N TYR A 108 0.08 15.68 16.85
CA TYR A 108 1.49 15.36 17.08
C TYR A 108 2.07 14.42 16.02
N SER A 109 1.31 13.40 15.59
CA SER A 109 1.76 12.45 14.56
C SER A 109 2.00 13.14 13.22
N GLU A 110 1.11 14.06 12.83
CA GLU A 110 1.25 14.86 11.61
C GLU A 110 2.42 15.85 11.70
N LEU A 111 2.73 16.38 12.89
CA LEU A 111 3.93 17.17 13.16
C LEU A 111 5.21 16.33 13.28
N GLY A 112 5.13 15.01 13.15
CA GLY A 112 6.28 14.10 13.24
C GLY A 112 6.74 13.77 14.68
N GLN A 113 5.99 14.21 15.69
CA GLN A 113 6.24 13.95 17.10
C GLN A 113 5.60 12.62 17.53
N TYR A 114 6.12 11.51 16.98
CA TYR A 114 5.48 10.19 17.10
C TYR A 114 5.41 9.65 18.53
N ASP A 115 6.41 9.90 19.38
CA ASP A 115 6.38 9.43 20.77
C ASP A 115 5.26 10.10 21.57
N GLU A 116 5.09 11.42 21.45
CA GLU A 116 3.98 12.15 22.07
C GLU A 116 2.62 11.71 21.50
N ALA A 117 2.54 11.50 20.18
CA ALA A 117 1.35 10.96 19.54
C ALA A 117 0.93 9.63 20.17
N ILE A 118 1.86 8.69 20.30
CA ILE A 118 1.61 7.37 20.87
C ILE A 118 1.15 7.49 22.33
N ILE A 119 1.75 8.35 23.14
CA ILE A 119 1.34 8.56 24.54
C ILE A 119 -0.13 9.00 24.62
N ARG A 120 -0.54 10.01 23.83
CA ARG A 120 -1.92 10.53 23.85
C ARG A 120 -2.91 9.53 23.27
N LEU A 121 -2.58 8.90 22.15
CA LEU A 121 -3.44 7.89 21.52
C LEU A 121 -3.61 6.66 22.41
N LYS A 122 -2.55 6.19 23.08
CA LYS A 122 -2.65 5.10 24.06
C LYS A 122 -3.56 5.46 25.22
N ARG A 123 -3.53 6.72 25.67
CA ARG A 123 -4.47 7.19 26.68
C ARG A 123 -5.91 7.24 26.15
N ALA A 124 -6.12 7.66 24.91
CA ALA A 124 -7.44 7.64 24.28
C ALA A 124 -8.03 6.23 24.23
N VAL A 125 -7.27 5.22 23.78
CA VAL A 125 -7.74 3.82 23.74
C VAL A 125 -7.85 3.15 25.11
N GLN A 126 -7.20 3.69 26.15
CA GLN A 126 -7.45 3.26 27.53
C GLN A 126 -8.82 3.73 28.04
N LEU A 127 -9.26 4.91 27.61
CA LEU A 127 -10.56 5.49 27.98
C LEU A 127 -11.68 4.91 27.12
N ASP A 128 -11.41 4.70 25.83
CA ASP A 128 -12.30 4.07 24.88
C ASP A 128 -11.57 2.98 24.06
N PRO A 129 -11.55 1.73 24.55
CA PRO A 129 -10.91 0.61 23.85
C PRO A 129 -11.48 0.34 22.46
N GLY A 130 -12.72 0.77 22.18
CA GLY A 130 -13.40 0.61 20.89
C GLY A 130 -13.05 1.70 19.87
N HIS A 131 -12.19 2.67 20.22
CA HIS A 131 -11.82 3.76 19.33
C HIS A 131 -10.88 3.30 18.20
N ALA A 132 -11.45 2.71 17.13
CA ALA A 132 -10.69 2.15 16.01
C ALA A 132 -9.67 3.13 15.42
N HIS A 133 -10.07 4.38 15.13
CA HIS A 133 -9.14 5.36 14.56
C HIS A 133 -7.96 5.73 15.46
N ALA A 134 -8.08 5.62 16.79
CA ALA A 134 -6.97 5.86 17.69
C ALA A 134 -5.97 4.70 17.63
N TRP A 135 -6.44 3.45 17.54
CA TRP A 135 -5.59 2.30 17.24
C TRP A 135 -4.87 2.43 15.89
N VAL A 136 -5.57 2.89 14.84
CA VAL A 136 -4.96 3.20 13.54
C VAL A 136 -3.85 4.25 13.68
N GLY A 137 -4.11 5.33 14.42
CA GLY A 137 -3.11 6.36 14.71
C GLY A 137 -1.85 5.80 15.37
N ILE A 138 -2.02 4.90 16.36
CA ILE A 138 -0.91 4.21 17.05
C ILE A 138 -0.12 3.35 16.05
N GLY A 139 -0.82 2.56 15.24
CA GLY A 139 -0.21 1.70 14.22
C GLY A 139 0.60 2.50 13.21
N ASN A 140 0.03 3.59 12.69
CA ASN A 140 0.71 4.50 11.76
C ASN A 140 1.95 5.14 12.39
N ALA A 141 1.88 5.60 13.63
CA ALA A 141 3.02 6.20 14.34
C ALA A 141 4.16 5.16 14.51
N TYR A 142 3.85 3.95 14.98
CA TYR A 142 4.85 2.88 15.10
C TYR A 142 5.44 2.47 13.75
N HIS A 143 4.61 2.40 12.70
CA HIS A 143 5.09 2.10 11.35
C HIS A 143 6.09 3.15 10.85
N ARG A 144 5.79 4.45 11.04
CA ARG A 144 6.71 5.55 10.68
C ARG A 144 8.00 5.54 11.50
N MET A 145 7.94 5.07 12.74
CA MET A 145 9.13 4.83 13.58
C MET A 145 9.90 3.54 13.23
N ARG A 146 9.48 2.79 12.21
CA ARG A 146 10.05 1.49 11.83
C ARG A 146 10.01 0.46 12.97
N LYS A 147 8.90 0.44 13.70
CA LYS A 147 8.60 -0.49 14.80
C LYS A 147 7.46 -1.44 14.36
N PRO A 148 7.72 -2.40 13.47
CA PRO A 148 6.67 -3.14 12.76
C PRO A 148 5.86 -4.06 13.68
N GLU A 149 6.43 -4.60 14.75
CA GLU A 149 5.73 -5.48 15.70
C GLU A 149 4.64 -4.72 16.47
N GLN A 150 4.98 -3.54 16.99
CA GLN A 150 3.99 -2.70 17.68
C GLN A 150 2.96 -2.12 16.71
N ALA A 151 3.35 -1.86 15.46
CA ALA A 151 2.42 -1.43 14.44
C ALA A 151 1.39 -2.53 14.15
N LEU A 152 1.85 -3.76 13.96
CA LEU A 152 1.00 -4.94 13.75
C LEU A 152 -0.02 -5.12 14.88
N GLU A 153 0.41 -5.11 16.14
CA GLU A 153 -0.50 -5.24 17.29
C GLU A 153 -1.58 -4.15 17.30
N ALA A 154 -1.20 -2.90 17.00
CA ALA A 154 -2.13 -1.78 16.96
C ALA A 154 -3.14 -1.90 15.81
N PHE A 155 -2.71 -2.32 14.62
CA PHE A 155 -3.63 -2.54 13.50
C PHE A 155 -4.55 -3.74 13.70
N GLU A 156 -4.08 -4.82 14.35
CA GLU A 156 -4.94 -5.95 14.74
C GLU A 156 -6.06 -5.48 15.69
N LYS A 157 -5.72 -4.65 16.70
CA LYS A 157 -6.72 -4.04 17.58
C LYS A 157 -7.66 -3.07 16.86
N ALA A 158 -7.14 -2.31 15.89
CA ALA A 158 -7.97 -1.43 15.07
C ALA A 158 -9.02 -2.20 14.26
N VAL A 159 -8.64 -3.33 13.63
CA VAL A 159 -9.59 -4.19 12.91
C VAL A 159 -10.58 -4.89 13.85
N GLN A 160 -10.17 -5.23 15.07
CA GLN A 160 -11.09 -5.78 16.08
C GLN A 160 -12.14 -4.73 16.50
N ALA A 161 -11.73 -3.47 16.64
CA ALA A 161 -12.60 -2.36 17.03
C ALA A 161 -13.55 -1.94 15.90
N ASP A 162 -13.07 -1.87 14.65
CA ASP A 162 -13.91 -1.66 13.47
C ASP A 162 -13.57 -2.67 12.36
N PRO A 163 -14.32 -3.79 12.27
CA PRO A 163 -14.12 -4.78 11.24
C PRO A 163 -14.49 -4.32 9.82
N ASN A 164 -15.11 -3.15 9.63
CA ASN A 164 -15.56 -2.67 8.31
C ASN A 164 -14.74 -1.48 7.79
N ASP A 165 -13.65 -1.11 8.46
CA ASP A 165 -12.70 -0.14 7.93
C ASP A 165 -11.75 -0.80 6.91
N GLY A 166 -12.04 -0.58 5.62
CA GLY A 166 -11.24 -1.09 4.51
C GLY A 166 -9.79 -0.59 4.53
N TYR A 167 -9.55 0.67 4.91
CA TYR A 167 -8.19 1.23 4.94
C TYR A 167 -7.33 0.56 6.00
N THR A 168 -7.89 0.30 7.17
CA THR A 168 -7.20 -0.40 8.26
C THR A 168 -6.88 -1.84 7.87
N ARG A 169 -7.84 -2.56 7.26
CA ARG A 169 -7.61 -3.93 6.76
C ARG A 169 -6.51 -3.98 5.73
N ARG A 170 -6.49 -3.04 4.80
CA ARG A 170 -5.44 -2.92 3.79
C ARG A 170 -4.06 -2.70 4.43
N ASN A 171 -3.96 -1.77 5.39
CA ASN A 171 -2.71 -1.48 6.09
C ASN A 171 -2.22 -2.71 6.88
N LEU A 172 -3.13 -3.41 7.58
CA LEU A 172 -2.82 -4.64 8.28
C LEU A 172 -2.32 -5.72 7.31
N GLY A 173 -3.01 -5.91 6.18
CA GLY A 173 -2.61 -6.86 5.13
C GLY A 173 -1.21 -6.58 4.60
N GLY A 174 -0.88 -5.32 4.31
CA GLY A 174 0.46 -4.92 3.89
C GLY A 174 1.55 -5.24 4.92
N ILE A 175 1.27 -5.03 6.21
CA ILE A 175 2.20 -5.37 7.30
C ILE A 175 2.37 -6.89 7.43
N LEU A 176 1.28 -7.66 7.35
CA LEU A 176 1.31 -9.12 7.42
C LEU A 176 2.15 -9.76 6.31
N ILE A 177 2.15 -9.18 5.10
CA ILE A 177 3.07 -9.59 4.01
C ILE A 177 4.53 -9.48 4.47
N GLY A 178 4.90 -8.37 5.13
CA GLY A 178 6.23 -8.15 5.68
C GLY A 178 6.63 -9.17 6.75
N PHE A 179 5.66 -9.61 7.56
CA PHE A 179 5.82 -10.67 8.57
C PHE A 179 5.70 -12.09 8.00
N LYS A 180 5.52 -12.26 6.69
CA LYS A 180 5.31 -13.57 6.04
C LYS A 180 4.10 -14.36 6.54
N ARG A 181 3.12 -13.67 7.14
CA ARG A 181 1.80 -14.21 7.51
C ARG A 181 0.85 -14.10 6.32
N ILE A 182 1.16 -14.82 5.24
CA ILE A 182 0.56 -14.61 3.91
C ILE A 182 -0.93 -14.96 3.87
N ASP A 183 -1.33 -16.08 4.47
CA ASP A 183 -2.75 -16.48 4.50
C ASP A 183 -3.64 -15.41 5.15
N GLU A 184 -3.17 -14.85 6.26
CA GLU A 184 -3.88 -13.78 6.98
C GLU A 184 -3.89 -12.48 6.16
N ALA A 185 -2.77 -12.15 5.50
CA ALA A 185 -2.70 -10.99 4.61
C ALA A 185 -3.76 -11.08 3.50
N VAL A 186 -3.87 -12.24 2.84
CA VAL A 186 -4.89 -12.49 1.80
C VAL A 186 -6.29 -12.27 2.35
N GLN A 187 -6.62 -12.79 3.54
CA GLN A 187 -7.95 -12.60 4.14
C GLN A 187 -8.26 -11.12 4.39
N HIS A 188 -7.32 -10.37 4.98
CA HIS A 188 -7.52 -8.95 5.23
C HIS A 188 -7.59 -8.11 3.96
N LEU A 189 -6.75 -8.41 2.96
CA LEU A 189 -6.71 -7.67 1.70
C LEU A 189 -7.94 -7.96 0.81
N ARG A 190 -8.44 -9.21 0.78
CA ARG A 190 -9.73 -9.51 0.15
C ARG A 190 -10.85 -8.71 0.77
N ARG A 191 -10.94 -8.72 2.10
CA ARG A 191 -11.99 -7.97 2.80
C ARG A 191 -11.83 -6.46 2.60
N ALA A 192 -10.61 -5.94 2.52
CA ALA A 192 -10.35 -4.55 2.18
C ALA A 192 -10.85 -4.22 0.76
N LEU A 193 -10.61 -5.11 -0.21
CA LEU A 193 -11.08 -4.97 -1.59
C LEU A 193 -12.61 -5.08 -1.69
N ASP A 194 -13.27 -5.94 -0.90
CA ASP A 194 -14.74 -6.00 -0.84
C ASP A 194 -15.34 -4.66 -0.35
N LEU A 195 -14.68 -4.02 0.60
CA LEU A 195 -15.10 -2.75 1.19
C LEU A 195 -14.74 -1.54 0.30
N MET A 196 -13.64 -1.65 -0.44
CA MET A 196 -13.09 -0.61 -1.32
C MET A 196 -12.70 -1.23 -2.67
N PRO A 197 -13.67 -1.50 -3.56
CA PRO A 197 -13.44 -2.25 -4.79
C PRO A 197 -12.39 -1.65 -5.73
N ASP A 198 -12.22 -0.33 -5.69
CA ASP A 198 -11.34 0.43 -6.59
C ASP A 198 -10.10 0.99 -5.88
N ASP A 199 -9.75 0.51 -4.68
CA ASP A 199 -8.55 0.97 -3.98
C ASP A 199 -7.28 0.33 -4.59
N PRO A 200 -6.38 1.12 -5.23
CA PRO A 200 -5.24 0.58 -5.95
C PRO A 200 -4.32 -0.23 -5.05
N GLN A 201 -4.12 0.21 -3.80
CA GLN A 201 -3.23 -0.43 -2.84
C GLN A 201 -3.81 -1.75 -2.32
N ALA A 202 -5.13 -1.86 -2.18
CA ALA A 202 -5.79 -3.13 -1.86
C ALA A 202 -5.68 -4.13 -3.02
N ILE A 203 -5.94 -3.69 -4.27
CA ILE A 203 -5.79 -4.54 -5.47
C ILE A 203 -4.36 -5.05 -5.58
N PHE A 204 -3.39 -4.15 -5.55
CA PHE A 204 -1.99 -4.50 -5.69
C PHE A 204 -1.49 -5.35 -4.52
N GLY A 205 -1.85 -4.98 -3.29
CA GLY A 205 -1.49 -5.70 -2.09
C GLY A 205 -2.01 -7.13 -2.11
N LEU A 206 -3.28 -7.33 -2.51
CA LEU A 206 -3.87 -8.67 -2.64
C LEU A 206 -3.15 -9.49 -3.70
N ALA A 207 -2.86 -8.92 -4.87
CA ALA A 207 -2.11 -9.59 -5.93
C ALA A 207 -0.72 -10.04 -5.44
N THR A 208 -0.02 -9.17 -4.72
CA THR A 208 1.29 -9.49 -4.12
C THR A 208 1.21 -10.57 -3.04
N ALA A 209 0.15 -10.57 -2.21
CA ALA A 209 -0.05 -11.61 -1.21
C ALA A 209 -0.34 -12.97 -1.86
N LEU A 210 -1.20 -13.01 -2.88
CA LEU A 210 -1.54 -14.21 -3.64
C LEU A 210 -0.31 -14.78 -4.38
N GLU A 211 0.52 -13.91 -4.97
CA GLU A 211 1.78 -14.31 -5.59
C GLU A 211 2.71 -15.04 -4.61
N GLN A 212 2.78 -14.59 -3.35
CA GLN A 212 3.60 -15.21 -2.31
C GLN A 212 3.01 -16.50 -1.75
N LEU A 213 1.71 -16.76 -1.96
CA LEU A 213 1.07 -18.01 -1.60
C LEU A 213 1.56 -19.16 -2.48
N GLY A 214 1.86 -18.88 -3.75
CA GLY A 214 2.56 -19.79 -4.67
C GLY A 214 1.75 -21.00 -5.12
N THR A 215 0.42 -20.98 -4.96
CA THR A 215 -0.47 -21.99 -5.56
C THR A 215 -0.87 -21.56 -6.97
N ARG A 216 -1.25 -22.53 -7.82
CA ARG A 216 -1.66 -22.23 -9.19
C ARG A 216 -2.87 -21.31 -9.23
N GLU A 217 -3.85 -21.59 -8.38
CA GLU A 217 -5.09 -20.84 -8.26
C GLU A 217 -4.83 -19.40 -7.81
N ALA A 218 -3.92 -19.21 -6.85
CA ALA A 218 -3.55 -17.88 -6.38
C ALA A 218 -2.75 -17.10 -7.41
N ASP A 219 -1.84 -17.75 -8.15
CA ASP A 219 -1.09 -17.13 -9.24
C ASP A 219 -2.03 -16.66 -10.38
N GLU A 220 -3.05 -17.46 -10.74
CA GLU A 220 -4.05 -17.10 -11.74
C GLU A 220 -4.88 -15.88 -11.30
N GLU A 221 -5.32 -15.84 -10.04
CA GLU A 221 -6.03 -14.68 -9.49
C GLU A 221 -5.12 -13.44 -9.36
N ALA A 222 -3.87 -13.62 -8.96
CA ALA A 222 -2.90 -12.53 -8.88
C ALA A 222 -2.68 -11.88 -10.26
N ASP A 223 -2.53 -12.66 -11.34
CA ASP A 223 -2.40 -12.12 -12.70
C ASP A 223 -3.65 -11.33 -13.11
N GLN A 224 -4.86 -11.78 -12.77
CA GLN A 224 -6.09 -11.04 -13.04
C GLN A 224 -6.11 -9.69 -12.31
N LEU A 225 -5.73 -9.67 -11.03
CA LEU A 225 -5.67 -8.44 -10.23
C LEU A 225 -4.59 -7.49 -10.75
N TYR A 226 -3.41 -7.98 -11.15
CA TYR A 226 -2.39 -7.14 -11.77
C TYR A 226 -2.84 -6.58 -13.11
N ARG A 227 -3.54 -7.34 -13.96
CA ARG A 227 -4.15 -6.83 -15.19
C ARG A 227 -5.13 -5.70 -14.90
N ARG A 228 -6.03 -5.93 -13.94
CA ARG A 228 -7.01 -4.94 -13.50
C ARG A 228 -6.33 -3.67 -13.02
N PHE A 229 -5.31 -3.80 -12.16
CA PHE A 229 -4.54 -2.68 -11.64
C PHE A 229 -3.88 -1.84 -12.74
N ILE A 230 -3.25 -2.49 -13.73
CA ILE A 230 -2.60 -1.79 -14.85
C ILE A 230 -3.62 -1.03 -15.71
N GLN A 231 -4.81 -1.62 -15.92
CA GLN A 231 -5.89 -1.00 -16.71
C GLN A 231 -6.53 0.19 -15.98
N GLU A 232 -6.83 0.05 -14.70
CA GLU A 232 -7.53 1.07 -13.91
C GLU A 232 -6.58 2.18 -13.42
N HIS A 233 -5.29 1.88 -13.26
CA HIS A 233 -4.30 2.80 -12.70
C HIS A 233 -2.99 2.88 -13.52
N PRO A 234 -3.04 3.23 -14.81
CA PRO A 234 -1.88 3.17 -15.72
C PRO A 234 -0.75 4.13 -15.35
N ASN A 235 -1.02 5.19 -14.58
CA ASN A 235 -0.02 6.17 -14.13
C ASN A 235 0.54 5.87 -12.73
N SER A 236 0.15 4.74 -12.11
CA SER A 236 0.66 4.37 -10.79
C SER A 236 2.14 3.98 -10.86
N PRO A 237 2.98 4.39 -9.89
CA PRO A 237 4.39 3.99 -9.84
C PRO A 237 4.57 2.47 -9.65
N MET A 238 3.50 1.74 -9.35
CA MET A 238 3.54 0.28 -9.13
C MET A 238 3.27 -0.53 -10.41
N VAL A 239 2.95 0.12 -11.55
CA VAL A 239 2.64 -0.55 -12.82
C VAL A 239 3.80 -1.41 -13.31
N GLU A 240 5.03 -0.88 -13.28
CA GLU A 240 6.23 -1.63 -13.70
C GLU A 240 6.39 -2.93 -12.88
N GLN A 241 6.12 -2.86 -11.58
CA GLN A 241 6.18 -4.03 -10.71
C GLN A 241 5.09 -5.05 -11.05
N ALA A 242 3.86 -4.58 -11.34
CA ALA A 242 2.77 -5.44 -11.78
C ALA A 242 3.10 -6.14 -13.12
N GLU A 243 3.63 -5.42 -14.12
CA GLU A 243 4.02 -6.00 -15.41
C GLU A 243 5.11 -7.06 -15.27
N LYS A 244 6.09 -6.81 -14.39
CA LYS A 244 7.15 -7.77 -14.09
C LYS A 244 6.59 -9.05 -13.45
N ALA A 245 5.69 -8.92 -12.48
CA ALA A 245 5.05 -10.07 -11.83
C ALA A 245 4.26 -10.91 -12.85
N ARG A 246 3.50 -10.25 -13.72
CA ARG A 246 2.76 -10.91 -14.81
C ARG A 246 3.66 -11.68 -15.78
N THR A 247 4.79 -11.10 -16.17
CA THR A 247 5.79 -11.77 -17.01
C THR A 247 6.33 -13.03 -16.33
N ALA A 248 6.61 -12.95 -15.02
CA ALA A 248 7.07 -14.10 -14.25
C ALA A 248 6.02 -15.24 -14.19
N PHE A 249 4.72 -14.90 -14.11
CA PHE A 249 3.65 -15.90 -14.16
C PHE A 249 3.54 -16.58 -15.52
N ALA A 250 3.66 -15.84 -16.62
CA ALA A 250 3.65 -16.43 -17.96
C ALA A 250 4.76 -17.49 -18.11
N HIS A 251 5.97 -17.20 -17.61
CA HIS A 251 7.06 -18.17 -17.59
C HIS A 251 6.78 -19.37 -16.67
N ARG A 252 6.15 -19.17 -15.50
CA ARG A 252 5.77 -20.25 -14.57
C ARG A 252 4.68 -21.16 -15.15
N GLN A 253 3.64 -20.61 -15.77
CA GLN A 253 2.56 -21.38 -16.40
C GLN A 253 3.06 -22.22 -17.58
N VAL A 254 3.97 -21.68 -18.39
CA VAL A 254 4.62 -22.45 -19.47
C VAL A 254 5.39 -23.66 -18.90
N LYS A 255 6.01 -23.50 -17.71
CA LYS A 255 6.73 -24.59 -17.02
C LYS A 255 5.82 -25.58 -16.28
N SER A 256 4.61 -25.18 -15.87
CA SER A 256 3.70 -26.02 -15.06
C SER A 256 2.69 -26.84 -15.88
N ASN A 257 2.41 -26.45 -17.12
CA ASN A 257 1.55 -27.21 -18.04
C ASN A 257 2.25 -28.42 -18.69
N SER A 258 3.36 -28.88 -18.11
CA SER A 258 4.11 -30.04 -18.56
C SER A 258 4.26 -31.03 -17.41
N VAL A 259 3.84 -32.28 -17.64
CA VAL A 259 4.03 -33.36 -16.67
C VAL A 259 5.53 -33.55 -16.49
N GLY A 260 6.08 -33.09 -15.35
CA GLY A 260 7.51 -33.13 -15.06
C GLY A 260 8.38 -32.18 -15.91
N GLY A 261 7.81 -31.11 -16.48
CA GLY A 261 8.59 -30.19 -17.33
C GLY A 261 8.62 -30.57 -18.82
N PHE A 262 8.19 -31.79 -19.20
CA PHE A 262 8.28 -32.31 -20.57
C PHE A 262 6.95 -32.25 -21.34
N ARG A 263 6.98 -31.72 -22.56
CA ARG A 263 5.85 -31.59 -23.48
C ARG A 263 6.01 -32.49 -24.72
N PRO A 264 5.30 -33.63 -24.80
CA PRO A 264 5.40 -34.53 -25.95
C PRO A 264 4.96 -33.89 -27.27
N ASP A 265 3.97 -33.00 -27.23
CA ASP A 265 3.50 -32.25 -28.39
C ASP A 265 4.57 -31.27 -28.91
N VAL A 266 5.23 -30.53 -28.02
CA VAL A 266 6.36 -29.66 -28.36
C VAL A 266 7.52 -30.48 -28.91
N MET A 267 7.86 -31.61 -28.30
CA MET A 267 8.87 -32.54 -28.81
C MET A 267 8.56 -32.99 -30.25
N MET A 268 7.29 -33.31 -30.56
CA MET A 268 6.87 -33.66 -31.92
C MET A 268 6.98 -32.48 -32.90
N TYR A 269 6.63 -31.25 -32.47
CA TYR A 269 6.81 -30.05 -33.31
C TYR A 269 8.30 -29.79 -33.60
N ILE A 270 9.17 -29.92 -32.60
CA ILE A 270 10.63 -29.79 -32.78
C ILE A 270 11.13 -30.87 -33.74
N ALA A 271 10.71 -32.14 -33.59
CA ALA A 271 11.11 -33.22 -34.49
C ALA A 271 10.73 -32.92 -35.95
N GLY A 272 9.52 -32.39 -36.20
CA GLY A 272 9.08 -31.95 -37.52
C GLY A 272 9.89 -30.76 -38.06
N ALA A 273 10.23 -29.80 -37.21
CA ALA A 273 11.07 -28.65 -37.56
C ALA A 273 12.50 -29.09 -37.94
N LEU A 274 13.09 -30.01 -37.18
CA LEU A 274 14.42 -30.58 -37.45
C LEU A 274 14.48 -31.28 -38.82
N ASP A 275 13.48 -32.11 -39.15
CA ASP A 275 13.39 -32.75 -40.47
C ASP A 275 13.23 -31.74 -41.60
N THR A 276 12.38 -30.73 -41.39
CA THR A 276 12.19 -29.62 -42.34
C THR A 276 13.51 -28.88 -42.58
N PHE A 277 14.24 -28.53 -41.53
CA PHE A 277 15.51 -27.81 -41.64
C PHE A 277 16.65 -28.64 -42.21
N LYS A 278 16.61 -29.97 -42.06
CA LYS A 278 17.53 -30.90 -42.71
C LYS A 278 17.30 -30.91 -44.23
N LYS A 279 16.04 -30.86 -44.68
CA LYS A 279 15.67 -30.86 -46.10
C LYS A 279 15.90 -29.51 -46.79
N GLN A 280 15.63 -28.40 -46.09
CA GLN A 280 15.57 -27.06 -46.68
C GLN A 280 16.87 -26.24 -46.54
N GLY A 281 17.82 -26.68 -45.70
CA GLY A 281 19.12 -26.05 -45.54
C GLY A 281 19.12 -24.76 -44.68
N ALA A 282 20.33 -24.22 -44.46
CA ALA A 282 20.57 -23.15 -43.49
C ALA A 282 19.90 -21.81 -43.85
N GLN A 283 19.89 -21.42 -45.13
CA GLN A 283 19.27 -20.16 -45.57
C GLN A 283 17.75 -20.15 -45.30
N LYS A 284 17.06 -21.26 -45.60
CA LYS A 284 15.62 -21.35 -45.38
C LYS A 284 15.26 -21.37 -43.90
N ARG A 285 16.07 -22.03 -43.06
CA ARG A 285 15.94 -22.02 -41.60
C ARG A 285 16.02 -20.61 -41.03
N GLN A 286 17.01 -19.82 -41.45
CA GLN A 286 17.15 -18.42 -41.01
C GLN A 286 15.94 -17.58 -41.42
N ALA A 287 15.44 -17.75 -42.66
CA ALA A 287 14.26 -17.04 -43.13
C ALA A 287 13.00 -17.36 -42.31
N ILE A 288 12.78 -18.65 -41.98
CA ILE A 288 11.65 -19.09 -41.15
C ILE A 288 11.77 -18.52 -39.74
N ALA A 289 12.96 -18.59 -39.11
CA ALA A 289 13.19 -18.09 -37.77
C ALA A 289 12.89 -16.58 -37.66
N LEU A 290 13.39 -15.80 -38.63
CA LEU A 290 13.19 -14.35 -38.65
C LEU A 290 11.72 -13.98 -38.87
N GLU A 291 11.01 -14.70 -39.74
CA GLU A 291 9.59 -14.46 -39.98
C GLU A 291 8.74 -14.71 -38.73
N ILE A 292 9.01 -15.81 -38.01
CA ILE A 292 8.32 -16.12 -36.75
C ILE A 292 8.64 -15.06 -35.68
N ALA A 293 9.90 -14.64 -35.57
CA ALA A 293 10.30 -13.60 -34.63
C ALA A 293 9.61 -12.24 -34.91
N ILE A 294 9.43 -11.88 -36.18
CA ILE A 294 8.68 -10.68 -36.58
C ILE A 294 7.20 -10.83 -36.22
N LEU A 295 6.60 -11.98 -36.52
CA LEU A 295 5.20 -12.26 -36.19
C LEU A 295 4.96 -12.20 -34.68
N GLY A 296 5.88 -12.74 -33.89
CA GLY A 296 5.87 -12.73 -32.43
C GLY A 296 5.85 -11.34 -31.78
N ARG A 297 6.36 -10.29 -32.47
CA ARG A 297 6.31 -8.91 -31.95
C ARG A 297 4.89 -8.38 -31.79
N SER A 298 3.93 -8.93 -32.55
CA SER A 298 2.52 -8.54 -32.47
C SER A 298 1.74 -9.33 -31.42
N GLY A 299 2.41 -10.24 -30.69
CA GLY A 299 1.80 -11.18 -29.75
C GLY A 299 1.32 -12.45 -30.46
N LEU A 300 2.01 -13.56 -30.24
CA LEU A 300 1.51 -14.90 -30.59
C LEU A 300 0.75 -15.47 -29.40
N ASP A 301 -0.49 -15.89 -29.59
CA ASP A 301 -1.20 -16.67 -28.58
C ASP A 301 -0.68 -18.11 -28.60
N ILE A 302 0.07 -18.47 -27.57
CA ILE A 302 0.68 -19.80 -27.42
C ILE A 302 -0.20 -20.77 -26.64
N ASN A 303 -1.31 -20.29 -26.06
CA ASN A 303 -2.20 -21.07 -25.21
C ASN A 303 -3.49 -21.46 -25.95
N ASP A 304 -3.88 -20.73 -26.99
CA ASP A 304 -5.00 -21.09 -27.85
C ASP A 304 -4.56 -22.02 -29.01
N PRO A 305 -4.96 -23.31 -29.02
CA PRO A 305 -4.65 -24.22 -30.10
C PRO A 305 -5.47 -23.95 -31.37
N ASP A 306 -6.59 -23.25 -31.29
CA ASP A 306 -7.50 -23.01 -32.42
C ASP A 306 -7.08 -21.79 -33.25
N GLU A 307 -6.39 -20.83 -32.63
CA GLU A 307 -5.77 -19.70 -33.33
C GLU A 307 -4.63 -20.20 -34.25
N LYS A 308 -4.72 -19.84 -35.55
CA LYS A 308 -3.80 -20.35 -36.59
C LYS A 308 -3.07 -19.23 -37.31
N TYR A 309 -1.77 -19.42 -37.43
CA TYR A 309 -0.84 -18.54 -38.12
C TYR A 309 -0.30 -19.20 -39.38
N SER A 310 0.09 -18.39 -40.36
CA SER A 310 0.72 -18.84 -41.60
C SER A 310 2.02 -18.08 -41.85
N LEU A 311 3.00 -18.78 -42.44
CA LEU A 311 4.29 -18.21 -42.81
C LEU A 311 4.41 -18.20 -44.34
N LYS A 312 5.07 -17.17 -44.88
CA LYS A 312 5.48 -17.12 -46.29
C LYS A 312 6.60 -18.10 -46.56
N ALA A 313 7.52 -18.26 -45.60
CA ALA A 313 8.69 -19.12 -45.75
C ALA A 313 8.37 -20.61 -45.58
N LEU A 314 7.27 -20.98 -44.91
CA LEU A 314 6.91 -22.37 -44.63
C LEU A 314 5.41 -22.59 -44.86
N PRO A 315 5.00 -23.40 -45.85
CA PRO A 315 3.59 -23.64 -46.13
C PRO A 315 2.92 -24.41 -44.99
N GLY A 316 1.74 -23.95 -44.56
CA GLY A 316 0.94 -24.59 -43.53
C GLY A 316 0.15 -23.61 -42.68
N LYS A 317 -0.57 -24.17 -41.70
CA LYS A 317 -1.22 -23.45 -40.62
C LYS A 317 -0.69 -23.98 -39.29
N PHE A 318 -0.26 -23.09 -38.41
CA PHE A 318 0.47 -23.42 -37.19
C PHE A 318 -0.21 -22.73 -36.01
N SER A 319 -0.32 -23.41 -34.85
CA SER A 319 -0.66 -22.72 -33.61
C SER A 319 0.53 -21.87 -33.13
N GLY A 320 0.30 -20.92 -32.22
CA GLY A 320 1.38 -20.10 -31.67
C GLY A 320 2.47 -20.94 -30.99
N LEU A 321 2.07 -21.99 -30.26
CA LEU A 321 3.02 -22.94 -29.66
C LEU A 321 3.87 -23.68 -30.70
N HIS A 322 3.27 -24.09 -31.82
CA HIS A 322 4.00 -24.77 -32.88
C HIS A 322 5.03 -23.84 -33.52
N LEU A 323 4.66 -22.59 -33.82
CA LEU A 323 5.60 -21.58 -34.32
C LEU A 323 6.75 -21.32 -33.34
N LEU A 324 6.43 -21.22 -32.05
CA LEU A 324 7.43 -21.06 -30.99
C LEU A 324 8.42 -22.24 -30.95
N ALA A 325 7.95 -23.48 -31.10
CA ALA A 325 8.80 -24.66 -31.17
C ALA A 325 9.70 -24.66 -32.43
N ILE A 326 9.18 -24.24 -33.59
CA ILE A 326 9.95 -24.09 -34.84
C ILE A 326 11.05 -23.04 -34.65
N MET A 327 10.72 -21.88 -34.08
CA MET A 327 11.65 -20.79 -33.83
C MET A 327 12.76 -21.21 -32.86
N TYR A 328 12.39 -21.83 -31.74
CA TYR A 328 13.34 -22.38 -30.77
C TYR A 328 14.32 -23.34 -31.45
N THR A 329 13.80 -24.28 -32.24
CA THR A 329 14.60 -25.25 -32.99
C THR A 329 15.59 -24.57 -33.94
N ALA A 330 15.13 -23.53 -34.65
CA ALA A 330 15.97 -22.81 -35.59
C ALA A 330 17.13 -22.09 -34.89
N PHE A 331 16.85 -21.35 -33.80
CA PHE A 331 17.89 -20.63 -33.06
C PHE A 331 18.89 -21.58 -32.40
N ARG A 332 18.46 -22.73 -31.86
CA ARG A 332 19.41 -23.74 -31.35
C ARG A 332 20.41 -24.25 -32.40
N GLN A 333 20.10 -24.14 -33.69
CA GLN A 333 21.03 -24.51 -34.77
C GLN A 333 21.74 -23.32 -35.43
N ILE A 334 21.34 -22.08 -35.15
CA ILE A 334 21.93 -20.85 -35.71
C ILE A 334 22.85 -20.18 -34.68
N ASP A 335 22.30 -19.93 -33.50
CA ASP A 335 22.96 -19.34 -32.34
C ASP A 335 22.42 -20.01 -31.06
N PRO A 336 23.09 -21.05 -30.55
CA PRO A 336 22.65 -21.77 -29.37
C PRO A 336 22.58 -20.91 -28.10
N THR A 337 23.22 -19.73 -28.09
CA THR A 337 23.27 -18.82 -26.93
C THR A 337 22.14 -17.80 -26.92
N MET A 338 21.39 -17.69 -28.02
CA MET A 338 20.30 -16.73 -28.14
C MET A 338 19.13 -17.10 -27.22
N ASP A 339 18.71 -16.14 -26.40
CA ASP A 339 17.51 -16.28 -25.57
C ASP A 339 16.26 -16.15 -26.45
N THR A 340 15.41 -17.17 -26.40
CA THR A 340 14.15 -17.24 -27.16
C THR A 340 12.93 -16.99 -26.28
N GLY A 341 13.13 -16.68 -24.99
CA GLY A 341 12.07 -16.45 -24.01
C GLY A 341 11.37 -17.72 -23.51
N VAL A 342 11.76 -18.89 -24.02
CA VAL A 342 11.24 -20.21 -23.63
C VAL A 342 12.36 -21.24 -23.48
N ASP A 343 12.12 -22.25 -22.66
CA ASP A 343 13.05 -23.36 -22.46
C ASP A 343 12.40 -24.68 -22.89
N PHE A 344 12.78 -25.16 -24.08
CA PHE A 344 12.41 -26.48 -24.61
C PHE A 344 13.62 -27.41 -24.72
N ALA A 345 14.60 -27.27 -23.83
CA ALA A 345 15.84 -28.05 -23.92
C ALA A 345 15.61 -29.56 -23.79
N ALA A 346 14.69 -29.99 -22.94
CA ALA A 346 14.36 -31.40 -22.73
C ALA A 346 13.68 -32.01 -23.98
N GLU A 347 12.71 -31.30 -24.55
CA GLU A 347 11.99 -31.67 -25.76
C GLU A 347 12.93 -31.70 -26.98
N TYR A 348 13.82 -30.71 -27.08
CA TYR A 348 14.82 -30.67 -28.15
C TYR A 348 15.78 -31.85 -28.08
N LYS A 349 16.27 -32.17 -26.88
CA LYS A 349 17.13 -33.35 -26.67
C LYS A 349 16.39 -34.64 -27.05
N ALA A 350 15.17 -34.82 -26.59
CA ALA A 350 14.36 -36.01 -26.90
C ALA A 350 14.05 -36.12 -28.41
N ALA A 351 13.77 -35.00 -29.09
CA ALA A 351 13.56 -34.97 -30.54
C ALA A 351 14.82 -35.37 -31.32
N MET A 352 15.99 -34.90 -30.89
CA MET A 352 17.28 -35.28 -31.49
C MET A 352 17.58 -36.77 -31.29
N GLU A 353 17.31 -37.32 -30.09
CA GLU A 353 17.47 -38.75 -29.80
C GLU A 353 16.52 -39.62 -30.64
N MET A 354 15.30 -39.15 -30.90
CA MET A 354 14.33 -39.83 -31.77
C MET A 354 14.82 -39.90 -33.23
N GLN A 355 15.48 -38.86 -33.73
CA GLN A 355 16.02 -38.85 -35.11
C GLN A 355 17.30 -39.66 -35.28
N ALA A 356 17.98 -40.03 -34.19
CA ALA A 356 19.20 -40.82 -34.20
C ALA A 356 18.94 -42.35 -34.19
N LYS A 357 17.69 -42.76 -33.97
CA LYS A 357 17.21 -44.15 -34.10
C LYS A 357 16.59 -44.34 -35.48
#